data_AF-A0A1M5ZSC0-F1
#
_entry.id   AF-A0A1M5ZSC0-F1
#
_cell.length_a   1.000
_cell.length_b   1.000
_cell.length_c   1.000
_cell.angle_alpha   90.00
_cell.angle_beta   90.00
_cell.angle_gamma   90.00
#
_symmetry.space_group_name_H-M   'P 1'
#
loop_
_entity.id
_entity.type
_entity.pdbx_description
1 polymer ?
#
loop_
_entity_poly.entity_id
_entity_poly.type
_entity_poly.pdbx_seq_one_letter_code
_entity_poly.pdbx_strand_id
1 'polypeptide(L)' 'MSKRDKLIDRLLKRPIDFEYDEARSLLAKFGYKEENRGRTSGSRVAFVHWQDIL' A
#
# COMPACT_ATOMS: atom_id res chain seq x y z
N MET A 1 7.30 -1.31 19.33
CA MET A 1 6.78 -1.46 17.95
C MET A 1 7.23 -0.29 17.10
N SER A 2 7.84 -0.58 15.96
CA SER A 2 8.12 0.40 14.92
C SER A 2 6.82 0.96 14.32
N LYS A 3 6.92 2.04 13.54
CA LYS A 3 5.76 2.56 12.78
C LYS A 3 5.19 1.50 11.83
N ARG A 4 6.03 0.61 11.30
CA ARG A 4 5.61 -0.51 10.45
C ARG A 4 4.77 -1.52 11.22
N ASP A 5 5.25 -1.93 12.39
CA ASP A 5 4.56 -2.94 13.22
C ASP A 5 3.19 -2.45 13.68
N LYS A 6 3.08 -1.16 14.01
CA LYS A 6 1.79 -0.55 14.39
C LYS A 6 0.76 -0.57 13.26
N LEU A 7 1.18 -0.31 12.02
CA LEU A 7 0.29 -0.38 10.85
C LEU A 7 -0.13 -1.82 10.54
N ILE A 8 0.78 -2.79 10.71
CA ILE A 8 0.45 -4.22 10.57
C ILE A 8 -0.59 -4.63 11.63
N ASP A 9 -0.34 -4.33 12.90
CA ASP A 9 -1.27 -4.64 13.99
C ASP A 9 -2.65 -3.99 13.77
N ARG A 10 -2.69 -2.72 13.32
CA ARG A 10 -3.94 -2.03 12.98
C ARG A 10 -4.66 -2.70 11.81
N LEU A 11 -3.98 -3.02 10.71
CA LEU A 11 -4.58 -3.73 9.58
C LEU A 11 -5.18 -5.09 10.00
N LEU A 12 -4.46 -5.85 10.83
CA LEU A 12 -4.91 -7.17 11.30
C LEU A 12 -6.14 -7.10 12.22
N LYS A 13 -6.36 -5.96 12.90
CA LYS A 13 -7.58 -5.68 13.67
C LYS A 13 -8.80 -5.35 12.80
N ARG A 14 -8.63 -5.23 11.48
CA ARG A 14 -9.70 -4.97 10.50
C ARG A 14 -10.60 -3.78 10.86
N PRO A 15 -10.04 -2.62 11.21
CA PRO A 15 -10.81 -1.45 11.53
C PRO A 15 -11.54 -0.94 10.29
N ILE A 16 -12.73 -0.38 10.48
CA ILE A 16 -13.56 0.16 9.38
C ILE A 16 -12.94 1.43 8.76
N ASP A 17 -12.10 2.13 9.52
CA ASP A 17 -11.43 3.37 9.17
C ASP A 17 -9.97 3.15 8.71
N PHE A 18 -9.63 1.95 8.22
CA PHE A 18 -8.32 1.71 7.62
C PHE A 18 -8.28 2.29 6.20
N GLU A 19 -7.75 3.51 6.06
CA GLU A 19 -7.82 4.27 4.82
C GLU A 19 -6.71 3.94 3.81
N TYR A 20 -6.92 4.38 2.56
CA TYR A 20 -6.00 4.19 1.46
C TYR A 20 -4.57 4.66 1.76
N ASP A 21 -4.41 5.82 2.40
CA ASP A 21 -3.10 6.37 2.75
C ASP A 21 -2.35 5.54 3.81
N GLU A 22 -3.08 4.82 4.68
CA GLU A 22 -2.50 3.85 5.61
C GLU A 22 -1.98 2.62 4.85
N ALA A 23 -2.77 2.10 3.90
CA ALA A 23 -2.36 1.00 3.02
C ALA A 23 -1.12 1.38 2.19
N ARG A 24 -1.14 2.56 1.56
CA ARG A 24 -0.02 3.12 0.81
C ARG A 24 1.24 3.24 1.67
N SER A 25 1.11 3.83 2.86
CA SER A 25 2.22 4.01 3.80
C SER A 25 2.79 2.68 4.29
N LEU A 26 1.93 1.67 4.49
CA LEU A 26 2.36 0.33 4.86
C LEU A 26 3.15 -0.32 3.71
N LEU A 27 2.57 -0.38 2.51
CA LEU A 27 3.17 -1.03 1.34
C LEU A 27 4.50 -0.37 0.92
N ALA A 28 4.61 0.96 1.02
CA ALA A 28 5.88 1.67 0.79
C ALA A 28 7.00 1.20 1.73
N LYS A 29 6.69 0.85 2.99
CA LYS A 29 7.67 0.29 3.94
C LYS A 29 8.13 -1.12 3.57
N PHE A 30 7.43 -1.80 2.67
CA PHE A 30 7.82 -3.09 2.10
C PHE A 30 8.51 -2.95 0.73
N GLY A 31 8.80 -1.74 0.26
CA GLY A 31 9.49 -1.52 -1.02
C GLY A 31 8.57 -1.49 -2.25
N TYR A 32 7.25 -1.50 -2.04
CA TYR A 32 6.28 -1.32 -3.11
C TYR A 32 6.09 0.16 -3.46
N LYS A 33 5.84 0.44 -4.73
CA LYS A 33 5.45 1.76 -5.24
C LYS A 33 4.12 1.68 -5.96
N GLU A 34 3.35 2.76 -5.89
CA GLU A 34 2.13 2.89 -6.67
C GLU A 34 2.44 3.03 -8.15
N GLU A 35 1.73 2.28 -8.96
CA GLU A 35 1.72 2.37 -10.40
C GLU A 35 0.29 2.68 -10.88
N ASN A 36 0.13 3.88 -11.43
CA ASN A 36 -1.11 4.35 -12.02
C ASN A 36 -1.12 4.00 -13.51
N ARG A 37 -1.52 2.76 -13.87
CA ARG A 37 -1.61 2.29 -15.27
C ARG A 37 -2.80 2.89 -16.05
N GLY A 38 -3.42 3.95 -15.55
CA GLY A 38 -4.68 4.48 -16.07
C GLY A 38 -4.52 5.49 -17.20
N ARG A 39 -4.56 5.04 -18.46
CA ARG A 39 -4.90 5.94 -19.59
C ARG A 39 -6.33 5.74 -20.13
N THR A 40 -7.02 4.64 -19.80
CA THR A 40 -8.37 4.35 -20.38
C THR A 40 -9.34 3.53 -19.53
N SER A 41 -9.05 3.17 -18.27
CA SER A 41 -9.91 2.17 -17.55
C SER A 41 -10.17 2.44 -16.05
N GLY A 42 -10.22 3.71 -15.61
CA GLY A 42 -10.64 4.08 -14.24
C GLY A 42 -9.55 3.95 -13.17
N SER A 43 -9.94 4.25 -11.92
CA SER A 43 -9.12 4.47 -10.71
C SER A 43 -8.29 3.27 -10.21
N ARG A 44 -7.85 2.38 -11.10
CA ARG A 44 -7.05 1.21 -10.73
C ARG A 44 -5.63 1.64 -10.40
N VAL A 45 -5.25 1.44 -9.14
CA VAL A 45 -3.88 1.57 -8.66
C VAL A 45 -3.32 0.18 -8.41
N ALA A 46 -2.13 -0.09 -8.93
CA ALA A 46 -1.35 -1.27 -8.58
C ALA A 46 -0.20 -0.87 -7.65
N PHE A 47 0.23 -1.78 -6.78
CA PHE A 47 1.45 -1.62 -5.99
C PHE A 47 2.46 -2.64 -6.49
N VAL A 48 3.59 -2.17 -7.02
CA VAL A 48 4.62 -3.01 -7.64
C VAL A 48 5.89 -2.92 -6.82
N HIS A 49 6.52 -4.05 -6.56
CA HIS A 49 7.78 -4.08 -5.84
C HIS A 49 8.90 -3.58 -6.76
N TRP A 50 9.77 -2.71 -6.25
CA TRP A 50 10.81 -2.09 -7.08
C TRP A 50 11.77 -3.10 -7.73
N GLN A 51 12.00 -4.24 -7.09
CA GLN A 51 12.86 -5.30 -7.62
C GLN A 51 12.22 -6.10 -8.75
N ASP A 52 10.90 -6.03 -8.93
CA ASP A 52 10.18 -6.74 -10.00
C ASP A 52 10.16 -5.94 -11.31
N ILE A 53 10.74 -4.73 -11.32
CA ILE A 53 10.75 -3.79 -12.47
C ILE A 53 12.13 -3.79 -13.19
N LEU A 54 13.13 -4.50 -12.65
CA LEU A 54 14.47 -4.67 -13.25
C LEU A 54 14.60 -6.06 -13.88
#